data_AF-X0RM19-F1
#
_entry.id   AF-X0RM19-F1
#
_cell.length_a   1.000
_cell.length_b   1.000
_cell.length_c   1.000
_cell.angle_alpha   90.00
_cell.angle_beta   90.00
_cell.angle_gamma   90.00
#
_symmetry.space_group_name_H-M   'P 1'
#
loop_
_entity.id
_entity.type
_entity.pdbx_description
1 polymer ?
#
loop_
_entity_poly.entity_id
_entity_poly.type
_entity_poly.pdbx_seq_one_letter_code
_entity_poly.pdbx_strand_id
1 'polypeptide(L)'
;NTMPLGIAVAVDSDTGFYFFNPRDEMLREVVGQTPTIITHNAAFDLPILKRLSIKVNDYEDTMLLAYSAGILDKSLADLSFSILHRSCPSVTSQWKKKDQGNIAIDHVKMGQMSIIHACNTYMLWDKLPKTTLYRDIDRPSIDLVMEMEHWGLLIDQVMLTEVEQATVVKANQMELELKAELGDINLASNPQVVVALQAKGILGTRKTRGGAESVSKESLSPLNHPVTNKFLKWKSLGKTLSTYIPAFRSVDASGRIHTVFGYTNTGRWKSGDKKQGKPNLQNITRDERFQDLEDSDA
;
A
#
# COMPACT_ATOMS: atom_id res chain seq x y z
N ASN A 1 4.83 -8.25 11.13
CA ASN A 1 5.95 -9.10 11.57
C ASN A 1 5.43 -10.47 12.01
N THR A 2 4.67 -11.15 11.14
CA THR A 2 3.95 -12.38 11.46
C THR A 2 4.37 -13.46 10.47
N MET A 3 4.74 -14.63 10.99
CA MET A 3 4.93 -15.83 10.17
C MET A 3 3.67 -16.11 9.34
N PRO A 4 3.80 -16.60 8.09
CA PRO A 4 2.64 -17.04 7.33
C PRO A 4 1.96 -18.21 8.06
N LEU A 5 0.66 -18.36 7.86
CA LEU A 5 -0.12 -19.48 8.44
C LEU A 5 0.12 -20.81 7.73
N GLY A 6 0.68 -20.75 6.53
CA GLY A 6 1.07 -21.87 5.70
C GLY A 6 1.42 -21.39 4.30
N ILE A 7 1.97 -22.27 3.49
CA ILE A 7 2.40 -22.01 2.12
C ILE A 7 1.85 -23.13 1.24
N ALA A 8 1.20 -22.78 0.14
CA ALA A 8 0.80 -23.75 -0.87
C ALA A 8 1.78 -23.73 -2.04
N VAL A 9 2.08 -24.91 -2.58
CA VAL A 9 2.91 -25.10 -3.76
C VAL A 9 2.16 -25.99 -4.73
N ALA A 10 2.10 -25.61 -6.01
CA ALA A 10 1.56 -26.44 -7.07
C ALA A 10 2.72 -27.07 -7.85
N VAL A 11 2.55 -28.33 -8.24
CA VAL A 11 3.49 -29.05 -9.11
C VAL A 11 3.02 -28.98 -10.56
N ASP A 12 1.71 -28.91 -10.77
CA ASP A 12 1.06 -28.76 -12.07
C ASP A 12 -0.28 -28.00 -11.95
N SER A 13 -1.09 -28.01 -13.02
CA SER A 13 -2.38 -27.30 -13.09
C SER A 13 -3.44 -27.78 -12.10
N ASP A 14 -3.32 -28.99 -11.56
CA ASP A 14 -4.36 -29.62 -10.75
C ASP A 14 -3.82 -30.30 -9.47
N THR A 15 -2.49 -30.42 -9.34
CA THR A 15 -1.81 -31.01 -8.19
C THR A 15 -1.04 -29.96 -7.40
N GLY A 16 -1.32 -29.88 -6.10
CA GLY A 16 -0.55 -29.06 -5.17
C GLY A 16 -0.63 -29.53 -3.73
N PHE A 17 0.27 -28.98 -2.92
CA PHE A 17 0.48 -29.32 -1.53
C PHE A 17 0.36 -28.08 -0.67
N TYR A 18 -0.18 -28.23 0.55
CA TYR A 18 -0.25 -27.17 1.53
C TYR A 18 0.61 -27.51 2.74
N PHE A 19 1.63 -26.69 2.97
CA PHE A 19 2.53 -26.77 4.11
C PHE A 19 1.99 -25.88 5.22
N PHE A 20 1.33 -26.49 6.21
CA PHE A 20 0.82 -25.78 7.38
C PHE A 20 1.96 -25.24 8.27
N ASN A 21 3.13 -25.89 8.23
CA ASN A 21 4.35 -25.43 8.88
C ASN A 21 5.26 -24.77 7.82
N PRO A 22 5.39 -23.43 7.80
CA PRO A 22 6.24 -22.75 6.83
C PRO A 22 7.74 -23.01 7.00
N ARG A 23 8.16 -23.69 8.08
CA ARG A 23 9.55 -24.10 8.33
C ARG A 23 9.81 -25.57 7.96
N ASP A 24 8.85 -26.22 7.30
CA ASP A 24 9.00 -27.59 6.83
C ASP A 24 10.23 -27.71 5.92
N GLU A 25 11.07 -28.71 6.18
CA GLU A 25 12.29 -28.96 5.41
C GLU A 25 11.98 -29.34 3.97
N MET A 26 10.88 -30.08 3.75
CA MET A 26 10.44 -30.46 2.40
C MET A 26 10.02 -29.23 1.59
N LEU A 27 9.39 -28.22 2.21
CA LEU A 27 9.09 -26.96 1.53
C LEU A 27 10.37 -26.25 1.07
N ARG A 28 11.37 -26.20 1.97
CA ARG A 28 12.67 -25.57 1.67
C ARG A 28 13.40 -26.30 0.56
N GLU A 29 13.35 -27.63 0.56
CA GLU A 29 13.96 -28.46 -0.47
C GLU A 29 13.26 -28.30 -1.82
N VAL A 30 11.93 -28.42 -1.87
CA VAL A 30 11.14 -28.27 -3.10
C VAL A 30 11.38 -26.90 -3.73
N VAL A 31 11.27 -25.81 -2.95
CA VAL A 31 11.48 -24.46 -3.48
C VAL A 31 12.95 -24.24 -3.84
N GLY A 32 13.90 -24.71 -3.01
CA GLY A 32 15.33 -24.50 -3.21
C GLY A 32 15.93 -25.28 -4.39
N GLN A 33 15.34 -26.41 -4.77
CA GLN A 33 15.74 -27.20 -5.93
C GLN A 33 15.00 -26.81 -7.21
N THR A 34 13.89 -26.06 -7.10
CA THR A 34 13.16 -25.58 -8.27
C THR A 34 13.96 -24.48 -8.99
N PRO A 35 14.24 -24.61 -10.30
CA PRO A 35 14.98 -23.60 -11.04
C PRO A 35 14.29 -22.23 -11.04
N THR A 36 12.98 -22.23 -11.31
CA THR A 36 12.14 -21.02 -11.36
C THR A 36 10.81 -21.31 -10.68
N ILE A 37 10.47 -20.55 -9.63
CA ILE A 37 9.14 -20.62 -9.02
C ILE A 37 8.18 -19.65 -9.69
N ILE A 38 6.89 -19.95 -9.65
CA ILE A 38 5.86 -19.09 -10.23
C ILE A 38 5.02 -18.53 -9.10
N THR A 39 4.86 -17.21 -9.09
CA THR A 39 4.15 -16.47 -8.05
C THR A 39 3.04 -15.61 -8.64
N HIS A 40 2.20 -15.07 -7.75
CA HIS A 40 1.25 -14.02 -8.08
C HIS A 40 1.46 -12.89 -7.08
N ASN A 41 2.12 -11.80 -7.50
CA ASN A 41 2.67 -10.74 -6.62
C ASN A 41 3.91 -11.18 -5.81
N ALA A 42 5.00 -11.48 -6.51
CA ALA A 42 6.29 -11.90 -5.98
C ALA A 42 6.83 -10.96 -4.88
N ALA A 43 6.61 -9.66 -5.00
CA ALA A 43 7.03 -8.67 -4.01
C ALA A 43 6.45 -8.93 -2.60
N PHE A 44 5.33 -9.66 -2.51
CA PHE A 44 4.77 -10.11 -1.23
C PHE A 44 5.39 -11.43 -0.75
N ASP A 45 5.54 -12.41 -1.64
CA ASP A 45 5.97 -13.77 -1.30
C ASP A 45 7.49 -13.89 -1.07
N LEU A 46 8.32 -13.25 -1.89
CA LEU A 46 9.77 -13.37 -1.83
C LEU A 46 10.36 -12.89 -0.49
N PRO A 47 9.94 -11.75 0.11
CA PRO A 47 10.37 -11.39 1.46
C PRO A 47 9.96 -12.41 2.53
N ILE A 48 8.82 -13.09 2.37
CA ILE A 48 8.40 -14.17 3.29
C ILE A 48 9.37 -15.35 3.17
N LEU A 49 9.64 -15.83 1.95
CA LEU A 49 10.56 -16.95 1.69
C LEU A 49 11.98 -16.64 2.18
N LYS A 50 12.48 -15.43 1.92
CA LYS A 50 13.80 -14.96 2.41
C LYS A 50 13.90 -15.01 3.94
N ARG A 51 12.86 -14.59 4.67
CA ARG A 51 12.83 -14.68 6.15
C ARG A 51 12.80 -16.13 6.66
N LEU A 52 12.19 -17.02 5.89
CA LEU A 52 12.19 -18.47 6.17
C LEU A 52 13.53 -19.13 5.79
N SER A 53 14.51 -18.35 5.32
CA SER A 53 15.80 -18.86 4.82
C SER A 53 15.63 -19.87 3.68
N ILE A 54 14.55 -19.75 2.91
CA ILE A 54 14.32 -20.55 1.70
C ILE A 54 15.01 -19.82 0.56
N LYS A 55 15.95 -20.51 -0.10
CA LYS A 55 16.65 -19.99 -1.27
C LYS A 55 15.70 -20.06 -2.47
N VAL A 56 15.48 -18.93 -3.13
CA VAL A 56 14.78 -18.86 -4.42
C VAL A 56 15.84 -18.63 -5.50
N ASN A 57 15.89 -19.51 -6.50
CA ASN A 57 16.88 -19.41 -7.58
C ASN A 57 16.45 -18.39 -8.64
N ASP A 58 15.21 -18.50 -9.09
CA ASP A 58 14.56 -17.58 -10.02
C ASP A 58 13.05 -17.57 -9.77
N TYR A 59 12.35 -16.54 -10.27
CA TYR A 59 10.91 -16.41 -10.12
C TYR A 59 10.22 -15.75 -11.31
N GLU A 60 8.93 -16.08 -11.45
CA GLU A 60 7.97 -15.49 -12.37
C GLU A 60 6.81 -14.87 -11.58
N ASP A 61 6.18 -13.83 -12.14
CA ASP A 61 5.09 -13.08 -11.50
C ASP A 61 3.92 -12.93 -12.47
N THR A 62 2.84 -13.67 -12.22
CA THR A 62 1.64 -13.67 -13.07
C THR A 62 0.85 -12.36 -13.03
N MET A 63 0.93 -11.59 -11.94
CA MET A 63 0.30 -10.27 -11.85
C MET A 63 0.99 -9.29 -12.81
N LEU A 64 2.32 -9.29 -12.83
CA LEU A 64 3.08 -8.42 -13.73
C LEU A 64 3.08 -8.92 -15.18
N LEU A 65 3.08 -10.24 -15.40
CA LEU A 65 2.87 -10.81 -16.75
C LEU A 65 1.56 -10.31 -17.35
N ALA A 66 0.45 -10.43 -16.61
CA ALA A 66 -0.85 -9.93 -17.05
C ALA A 66 -0.81 -8.42 -17.35
N TYR A 67 -0.25 -7.64 -16.42
CA TYR A 67 -0.14 -6.21 -16.60
C TYR A 67 0.65 -5.81 -17.86
N SER A 68 1.82 -6.43 -18.07
CA SER A 68 2.68 -6.15 -19.23
C SER A 68 2.01 -6.48 -20.56
N ALA A 69 1.04 -7.41 -20.55
CA ALA A 69 0.23 -7.80 -21.69
C ALA A 69 -0.99 -6.87 -21.92
N GLY A 70 -1.13 -5.80 -21.12
CA GLY A 70 -2.25 -4.86 -21.20
C GLY A 70 -3.52 -5.34 -20.49
N ILE A 71 -3.44 -6.41 -19.70
CA ILE A 71 -4.56 -6.92 -18.92
C ILE A 71 -4.61 -6.13 -17.59
N LEU A 72 -5.73 -5.45 -17.36
CA LEU A 72 -5.89 -4.55 -16.20
C LEU A 72 -6.38 -5.26 -14.94
N ASP A 73 -6.87 -6.50 -15.07
CA ASP A 73 -7.19 -7.37 -13.94
C ASP A 73 -5.91 -7.69 -13.17
N LYS A 74 -5.99 -7.66 -11.85
CA LYS A 74 -4.81 -7.77 -10.97
C LYS A 74 -4.87 -8.84 -9.95
N SER A 75 -6.07 -9.08 -9.42
CA SER A 75 -6.23 -10.10 -8.42
C SER A 75 -6.17 -11.45 -9.11
N LEU A 76 -5.59 -12.42 -8.41
CA LEU A 76 -5.63 -13.81 -8.85
C LEU A 76 -7.06 -14.25 -9.13
N ALA A 77 -8.05 -13.76 -8.37
CA ALA A 77 -9.44 -14.08 -8.58
C ALA A 77 -10.02 -13.54 -9.89
N ASP A 78 -9.73 -12.28 -10.23
CA ASP A 78 -10.20 -11.68 -11.48
C ASP A 78 -9.54 -12.38 -12.68
N LEU A 79 -8.22 -12.59 -12.63
CA LEU A 79 -7.48 -13.27 -13.70
C LEU A 79 -7.89 -14.74 -13.87
N SER A 80 -8.09 -15.47 -12.76
CA SER A 80 -8.62 -16.83 -12.82
C SER A 80 -9.99 -16.88 -13.47
N PHE A 81 -10.86 -15.92 -13.17
CA PHE A 81 -12.19 -15.86 -13.75
C PHE A 81 -12.15 -15.48 -15.23
N SER A 82 -11.42 -14.41 -15.58
CA SER A 82 -11.42 -13.85 -16.93
C SER A 82 -10.60 -14.68 -17.93
N ILE A 83 -9.49 -15.30 -17.51
CA ILE A 83 -8.57 -16.04 -18.39
C ILE A 83 -8.74 -17.56 -18.27
N LEU A 84 -8.90 -18.08 -17.05
CA LEU A 84 -8.99 -19.53 -16.83
C LEU A 84 -10.44 -20.04 -16.81
N HIS A 85 -11.42 -19.16 -16.65
CA HIS A 85 -12.81 -19.51 -16.34
C HIS A 85 -12.94 -20.40 -15.10
N ARG A 86 -12.08 -20.19 -14.10
CA ARG A 86 -12.03 -20.93 -12.83
C ARG A 86 -12.35 -20.03 -11.65
N SER A 87 -12.87 -20.64 -10.59
CA SER A 87 -13.04 -19.94 -9.32
C SER A 87 -11.70 -19.79 -8.60
N CYS A 88 -11.57 -18.69 -7.84
CA CYS A 88 -10.45 -18.49 -6.93
C CYS A 88 -11.01 -18.03 -5.58
N PRO A 89 -11.22 -18.95 -4.62
CA PRO A 89 -11.91 -18.64 -3.38
C PRO A 89 -11.06 -17.72 -2.49
N SER A 90 -11.66 -16.72 -1.85
CA SER A 90 -10.89 -15.80 -1.00
C SER A 90 -10.46 -16.48 0.31
N VAL A 91 -9.16 -16.74 0.47
CA VAL A 91 -8.57 -17.34 1.68
C VAL A 91 -8.85 -16.49 2.93
N THR A 92 -8.99 -15.17 2.78
CA THR A 92 -9.28 -14.25 3.89
C THR A 92 -10.68 -14.45 4.48
N SER A 93 -11.58 -15.15 3.79
CA SER A 93 -12.90 -15.53 4.34
C SER A 93 -12.78 -16.42 5.59
N GLN A 94 -11.65 -17.12 5.75
CA GLN A 94 -11.35 -17.93 6.92
C GLN A 94 -10.75 -17.11 8.08
N TRP A 95 -10.39 -15.84 7.85
CA TRP A 95 -9.77 -15.02 8.89
C TRP A 95 -10.82 -14.58 9.90
N LYS A 96 -10.55 -14.82 11.19
CA LYS A 96 -11.38 -14.28 12.27
C LYS A 96 -11.09 -12.78 12.48
N LYS A 97 -12.00 -12.10 13.19
CA LYS A 97 -11.84 -10.67 13.52
C LYS A 97 -10.50 -10.43 14.23
N LYS A 98 -9.98 -9.20 14.09
CA LYS A 98 -8.65 -8.74 14.50
C LYS A 98 -8.24 -9.11 15.95
N ASP A 99 -9.22 -9.39 16.80
CA ASP A 99 -9.05 -9.56 18.26
C ASP A 99 -9.24 -11.02 18.72
N GLN A 100 -9.59 -11.95 17.82
CA GLN A 100 -9.90 -13.34 18.17
C GLN A 100 -8.72 -14.30 18.01
N GLY A 101 -7.61 -13.83 17.44
CA GLY A 101 -6.48 -14.68 17.06
C GLY A 101 -6.86 -15.73 16.00
N ASN A 102 -5.85 -16.36 15.42
CA ASN A 102 -6.02 -17.39 14.38
C ASN A 102 -6.23 -18.80 14.97
N ILE A 103 -6.63 -18.92 16.24
CA ILE A 103 -6.63 -20.15 17.05
C ILE A 103 -7.65 -21.20 16.56
N ALA A 104 -8.56 -20.84 15.64
CA ALA A 104 -9.61 -21.73 15.13
C ALA A 104 -9.75 -21.64 13.61
N ILE A 105 -8.63 -21.49 12.90
CA ILE A 105 -8.61 -21.58 11.44
C ILE A 105 -8.73 -23.06 11.03
N ASP A 106 -9.64 -23.32 10.10
CA ASP A 106 -9.75 -24.61 9.44
C ASP A 106 -8.61 -24.74 8.41
N HIS A 107 -7.50 -25.35 8.85
CA HIS A 107 -6.31 -25.53 8.03
C HIS A 107 -6.56 -26.44 6.82
N VAL A 108 -7.56 -27.33 6.88
CA VAL A 108 -7.93 -28.19 5.75
C VAL A 108 -8.57 -27.34 4.65
N LYS A 109 -9.58 -26.53 5.00
CA LYS A 109 -10.21 -25.61 4.04
C LYS A 109 -9.24 -24.57 3.51
N MET A 110 -8.45 -23.96 4.41
CA MET A 110 -7.41 -23.00 4.01
C MET A 110 -6.41 -23.64 3.05
N GLY A 111 -5.97 -24.86 3.32
CA GLY A 111 -5.06 -25.60 2.45
C GLY A 111 -5.67 -25.87 1.08
N GLN A 112 -6.90 -26.36 1.01
CA GLN A 112 -7.61 -26.59 -0.25
C GLN A 112 -7.73 -25.30 -1.09
N MET A 113 -8.13 -24.19 -0.46
CA MET A 113 -8.24 -22.89 -1.13
C MET A 113 -6.88 -22.37 -1.60
N SER A 114 -5.83 -22.55 -0.80
CA SER A 114 -4.47 -22.10 -1.13
C SER A 114 -3.84 -22.93 -2.24
N ILE A 115 -4.13 -24.24 -2.30
CA ILE A 115 -3.72 -25.11 -3.42
C ILE A 115 -4.38 -24.64 -4.72
N ILE A 116 -5.68 -24.30 -4.69
CA ILE A 116 -6.36 -23.72 -5.86
C ILE A 116 -5.66 -22.44 -6.32
N HIS A 117 -5.19 -21.58 -5.40
CA HIS A 117 -4.44 -20.37 -5.76
C HIS A 117 -3.11 -20.72 -6.45
N ALA A 118 -2.36 -21.67 -5.92
CA ALA A 118 -1.10 -22.11 -6.50
C ALA A 118 -1.29 -22.72 -7.91
N CYS A 119 -2.28 -23.60 -8.07
CA CYS A 119 -2.63 -24.20 -9.36
C CYS A 119 -3.08 -23.14 -10.38
N ASN A 120 -3.96 -22.21 -9.98
CA ASN A 120 -4.39 -21.11 -10.84
C ASN A 120 -3.20 -20.22 -11.26
N THR A 121 -2.27 -19.95 -10.34
CA THR A 121 -1.04 -19.20 -10.62
C THR A 121 -0.20 -19.92 -11.67
N TYR A 122 0.01 -21.23 -11.53
CA TYR A 122 0.72 -22.04 -12.53
C TYR A 122 0.05 -21.98 -13.91
N MET A 123 -1.27 -22.16 -13.97
CA MET A 123 -2.04 -22.10 -15.23
C MET A 123 -2.02 -20.71 -15.89
N LEU A 124 -2.07 -19.64 -15.09
CA LEU A 124 -1.95 -18.28 -15.58
C LEU A 124 -0.58 -18.04 -16.18
N TRP A 125 0.49 -18.49 -15.51
CA TRP A 125 1.83 -18.37 -16.06
C TRP A 125 1.94 -19.03 -17.43
N ASP A 126 1.39 -20.23 -17.63
CA ASP A 126 1.40 -20.88 -18.95
C ASP A 126 0.67 -20.05 -20.03
N LYS A 127 -0.53 -19.54 -19.71
CA LYS A 127 -1.38 -18.81 -20.67
C LYS A 127 -0.99 -17.37 -20.93
N LEU A 128 -0.36 -16.69 -19.98
CA LEU A 128 -0.07 -15.27 -20.10
C LEU A 128 1.11 -15.02 -21.06
N PRO A 129 1.07 -13.94 -21.88
CA PRO A 129 2.19 -13.58 -22.74
C PRO A 129 3.43 -13.16 -21.93
N LYS A 130 4.60 -13.68 -22.29
CA LYS A 130 5.89 -13.31 -21.70
C LYS A 130 6.51 -12.19 -22.52
N THR A 131 5.99 -10.98 -22.32
CA THR A 131 6.38 -9.81 -23.11
C THR A 131 7.83 -9.39 -22.82
N THR A 132 8.45 -8.64 -23.74
CA THR A 132 9.76 -8.03 -23.50
C THR A 132 9.69 -6.98 -22.39
N LEU A 133 8.58 -6.24 -22.28
CA LEU A 133 8.33 -5.30 -21.18
C LEU A 133 8.39 -5.99 -19.82
N TYR A 134 7.75 -7.16 -19.70
CA TYR A 134 7.82 -7.97 -18.48
C TYR A 134 9.26 -8.37 -18.16
N ARG A 135 9.92 -9.00 -19.13
CA ARG A 135 11.26 -9.59 -18.95
C ARG A 135 12.32 -8.53 -18.64
N ASP A 136 12.29 -7.40 -19.34
CA ASP A 136 13.37 -6.42 -19.34
C ASP A 136 13.14 -5.26 -18.36
N ILE A 137 11.89 -5.02 -17.92
CA ILE A 137 11.53 -3.89 -17.05
C ILE A 137 10.76 -4.35 -15.81
N ASP A 138 9.57 -4.94 -15.96
CA ASP A 138 8.68 -5.16 -14.80
C ASP A 138 9.25 -6.20 -13.82
N ARG A 139 9.73 -7.35 -14.30
CA ARG A 139 10.31 -8.41 -13.44
C ARG A 139 11.56 -7.92 -12.70
N PRO A 140 12.60 -7.36 -13.36
CA PRO A 140 13.77 -6.83 -12.64
C PRO A 140 13.43 -5.71 -11.64
N SER A 141 12.34 -4.96 -11.87
CA SER A 141 11.94 -3.90 -10.94
C SER A 141 11.48 -4.42 -9.58
N ILE A 142 11.06 -5.69 -9.46
CA ILE A 142 10.71 -6.31 -8.17
C ILE A 142 11.93 -6.38 -7.25
N ASP A 143 13.08 -6.83 -7.76
CA ASP A 143 14.30 -6.95 -6.97
C ASP A 143 14.76 -5.58 -6.46
N LEU A 144 14.76 -4.57 -7.34
CA LEU A 144 15.06 -3.19 -6.97
C LEU A 144 14.12 -2.67 -5.88
N VAL A 145 12.82 -2.90 -6.04
CA VAL A 145 11.82 -2.48 -5.05
C VAL A 145 12.03 -3.17 -3.71
N MET A 146 12.29 -4.47 -3.71
CA MET A 146 12.58 -5.21 -2.48
C MET A 146 13.84 -4.71 -1.77
N GLU A 147 14.87 -4.34 -2.53
CA GLU A 147 16.06 -3.69 -1.98
C GLU A 147 15.71 -2.32 -1.37
N MET A 148 14.95 -1.48 -2.08
CA MET A 148 14.50 -0.19 -1.56
C MET A 148 13.69 -0.32 -0.26
N GLU A 149 12.80 -1.31 -0.17
CA GLU A 149 12.05 -1.61 1.06
C GLU A 149 12.97 -2.06 2.19
N HIS A 150 13.96 -2.90 1.87
CA HIS A 150 14.91 -3.43 2.84
C HIS A 150 15.82 -2.34 3.39
N TRP A 151 16.37 -1.49 2.53
CA TRP A 151 17.15 -0.34 2.94
C TRP A 151 16.25 0.59 3.75
N GLY A 152 15.12 1.04 3.21
CA GLY A 152 14.32 2.10 3.84
C GLY A 152 14.99 3.47 3.75
N LEU A 153 14.42 4.45 4.44
CA LEU A 153 14.88 5.85 4.42
C LEU A 153 15.32 6.29 5.81
N LEU A 154 16.52 6.84 5.93
CA LEU A 154 17.02 7.44 7.17
C LEU A 154 16.26 8.75 7.43
N ILE A 155 15.88 8.99 8.68
CA ILE A 155 15.14 10.20 9.06
C ILE A 155 15.85 10.90 10.21
N ASP A 156 16.19 12.17 9.99
CA ASP A 156 16.64 13.05 11.06
C ASP A 156 15.47 13.34 12.02
N GLN A 157 15.56 12.77 13.23
CA GLN A 157 14.54 12.93 14.27
C GLN A 157 14.58 14.30 14.96
N VAL A 158 15.73 14.98 14.93
CA VAL A 158 15.89 16.34 15.47
C VAL A 158 15.15 17.30 14.55
N MET A 159 15.49 17.28 13.25
CA MET A 159 14.82 18.11 12.26
C MET A 159 13.31 17.82 12.19
N LEU A 160 12.91 16.54 12.28
CA LEU A 160 11.49 16.18 12.32
C LEU A 160 10.75 16.83 13.49
N THR A 161 11.39 16.95 14.65
CA THR A 161 10.82 17.58 15.85
C THR A 161 10.70 19.09 15.67
N GLU A 162 11.68 19.74 15.05
CA GLU A 162 11.61 21.17 14.71
C GLU A 162 10.47 21.45 13.73
N VAL A 163 10.35 20.62 12.69
CA VAL A 163 9.27 20.71 11.69
C VAL A 163 7.90 20.51 12.34
N GLU A 164 7.76 19.55 13.26
CA GLU A 164 6.52 19.35 14.02
C GLU A 164 6.14 20.61 14.82
N GLN A 165 7.06 21.14 15.62
CA GLN A 165 6.81 22.31 16.47
C GLN A 165 6.42 23.54 15.63
N ALA A 166 7.18 23.84 14.57
CA ALA A 166 6.88 24.94 13.66
C ALA A 166 5.51 24.77 12.98
N THR A 167 5.15 23.53 12.64
CA THR A 167 3.86 23.21 12.01
C THR A 167 2.70 23.40 12.98
N VAL A 168 2.85 23.01 14.26
CA VAL A 168 1.83 23.24 15.31
C VAL A 168 1.55 24.73 15.48
N VAL A 169 2.59 25.55 15.63
CA VAL A 169 2.45 27.01 15.81
C VAL A 169 1.68 27.62 14.63
N LYS A 170 2.09 27.29 13.40
CA LYS A 170 1.45 27.79 12.17
C LYS A 170 0.01 27.30 12.01
N ALA A 171 -0.27 26.05 12.37
CA ALA A 171 -1.62 25.49 12.32
C ALA A 171 -2.56 26.21 13.30
N ASN A 172 -2.11 26.46 14.53
CA ASN A 172 -2.89 27.16 15.56
C ASN A 172 -3.16 28.62 15.16
N GLN A 173 -2.14 29.33 14.66
CA GLN A 173 -2.34 30.70 14.17
C GLN A 173 -3.37 30.75 13.04
N MET A 174 -3.25 29.85 12.05
CA MET A 174 -4.16 29.82 10.91
C MET A 174 -5.58 29.38 11.30
N GLU A 175 -5.72 28.52 12.31
CA GLU A 175 -7.02 28.17 12.89
C GLU A 175 -7.71 29.38 13.51
N LEU A 176 -6.99 30.18 14.31
CA LEU A 176 -7.53 31.39 14.91
C LEU A 176 -8.00 32.40 13.85
N GLU A 177 -7.20 32.62 12.81
CA GLU A 177 -7.57 33.49 11.69
C GLU A 177 -8.80 32.98 10.94
N LEU A 178 -8.87 31.67 10.67
CA LEU A 178 -10.03 31.08 10.00
C LEU A 178 -11.29 31.17 10.85
N LYS A 179 -11.19 30.95 12.16
CA LYS A 179 -12.33 31.11 13.09
C LYS A 179 -12.78 32.56 13.21
N ALA A 180 -11.87 33.53 13.12
CA ALA A 180 -12.24 34.95 13.04
C ALA A 180 -13.04 35.28 11.77
N GLU A 181 -12.74 34.62 10.65
CA GLU A 181 -13.41 34.85 9.35
C GLU A 181 -14.71 34.04 9.14
N LEU A 182 -14.79 32.85 9.74
CA LEU A 182 -15.85 31.86 9.55
C LEU A 182 -16.76 31.67 10.78
N GLY A 183 -16.39 32.24 11.93
CA GLY A 183 -17.03 31.99 13.22
C GLY A 183 -16.37 30.83 13.99
N ASP A 184 -16.76 30.65 15.24
CA ASP A 184 -16.23 29.60 16.12
C ASP A 184 -16.79 28.21 15.74
N ILE A 185 -16.24 27.66 14.66
CA ILE A 185 -16.59 26.34 14.12
C ILE A 185 -15.45 25.35 14.34
N ASN A 186 -15.78 24.07 14.37
CA ASN A 186 -14.79 23.01 14.26
C ASN A 186 -14.32 22.89 12.79
N LEU A 187 -13.14 23.41 12.48
CA LEU A 187 -12.55 23.35 11.12
C LEU A 187 -12.28 21.92 10.62
N ALA A 188 -12.19 20.93 11.50
CA ALA A 188 -12.11 19.53 11.11
C ALA A 188 -13.46 18.95 10.64
N SER A 189 -14.57 19.61 10.97
CA SER A 189 -15.91 19.22 10.56
C SER A 189 -16.24 19.82 9.19
N ASN A 190 -16.06 19.02 8.13
CA ASN A 190 -16.42 19.42 6.77
C ASN A 190 -17.86 20.01 6.67
N PRO A 191 -18.90 19.44 7.32
CA PRO A 191 -20.24 20.03 7.29
C PRO A 191 -20.31 21.45 7.88
N GLN A 192 -19.64 21.71 9.01
CA GLN A 192 -19.64 23.05 9.61
C GLN A 192 -18.91 24.06 8.73
N VAL A 193 -17.80 23.66 8.11
CA VAL A 193 -17.06 24.52 7.16
C VAL A 193 -17.91 24.81 5.91
N VAL A 194 -18.64 23.82 5.39
CA VAL A 194 -19.58 24.02 4.27
C VAL A 194 -20.61 25.11 4.62
N VAL A 195 -21.26 25.00 5.78
CA VAL A 195 -22.27 25.98 6.22
C VAL A 195 -21.66 27.37 6.38
N ALA A 196 -20.47 27.49 6.97
CA ALA A 196 -19.79 28.77 7.14
C ALA A 196 -19.38 29.41 5.81
N LEU A 197 -18.89 28.63 4.84
CA LEU A 197 -18.57 29.12 3.50
C LEU A 197 -19.84 29.54 2.75
N GLN A 198 -20.92 28.77 2.85
CA GLN A 198 -22.22 29.10 2.26
C GLN A 198 -22.78 30.41 2.79
N ALA A 199 -22.67 30.66 4.10
CA ALA A 199 -23.10 31.91 4.73
C ALA A 199 -22.34 33.15 4.17
N LYS A 200 -21.15 32.94 3.60
CA LYS A 200 -20.35 33.96 2.92
C LYS A 200 -20.54 33.98 1.40
N GLY A 201 -21.48 33.20 0.86
CA GLY A 201 -21.72 33.09 -0.58
C GLY A 201 -20.66 32.28 -1.34
N ILE A 202 -19.83 31.49 -0.65
CA ILE A 202 -18.76 30.69 -1.25
C ILE A 202 -19.24 29.25 -1.42
N LEU A 203 -19.41 28.81 -2.66
CA LEU A 203 -19.86 27.46 -3.01
C LEU A 203 -18.72 26.66 -3.65
N GLY A 204 -18.66 25.36 -3.34
CA GLY A 204 -17.71 24.45 -3.96
C GLY A 204 -18.01 24.26 -5.44
N THR A 205 -16.99 23.89 -6.22
CA THR A 205 -17.21 23.51 -7.64
C THR A 205 -17.69 22.07 -7.78
N ARG A 206 -17.66 21.28 -6.70
CA ARG A 206 -18.01 19.85 -6.71
C ARG A 206 -18.87 19.50 -5.51
N LYS A 207 -19.72 18.50 -5.71
CA LYS A 207 -20.52 17.87 -4.66
C LYS A 207 -19.96 16.51 -4.28
N THR A 208 -20.15 16.14 -3.02
CA THR A 208 -19.89 14.80 -2.52
C THR A 208 -20.90 13.81 -3.10
N ARG A 209 -20.64 12.50 -2.96
CA ARG A 209 -21.58 11.44 -3.39
C ARG A 209 -22.97 11.57 -2.74
N GLY A 210 -23.04 12.19 -1.54
CA GLY A 210 -24.28 12.48 -0.84
C GLY A 210 -24.95 13.80 -1.24
N GLY A 211 -24.49 14.48 -2.28
CA GLY A 211 -25.10 15.71 -2.82
C GLY A 211 -24.74 17.01 -2.08
N ALA A 212 -24.07 16.93 -0.93
CA ALA A 212 -23.57 18.11 -0.21
C ALA A 212 -22.34 18.72 -0.90
N GLU A 213 -22.15 20.03 -0.77
CA GLU A 213 -20.97 20.74 -1.25
C GLU A 213 -19.66 20.12 -0.70
N SER A 214 -18.66 19.99 -1.55
CA SER A 214 -17.35 19.44 -1.16
C SER A 214 -16.39 20.56 -0.74
N VAL A 215 -15.69 20.34 0.36
CA VAL A 215 -14.55 21.16 0.81
C VAL A 215 -13.20 20.49 0.53
N SER A 216 -13.15 19.64 -0.51
CA SER A 216 -11.89 19.05 -0.98
C SER A 216 -11.03 20.07 -1.73
N LYS A 217 -9.74 19.76 -1.89
CA LYS A 217 -8.82 20.61 -2.66
C LYS A 217 -9.32 20.82 -4.09
N GLU A 218 -9.81 19.77 -4.73
CA GLU A 218 -10.34 19.81 -6.10
C GLU A 218 -11.61 20.65 -6.22
N SER A 219 -12.36 20.80 -5.13
CA SER A 219 -13.58 21.60 -5.09
C SER A 219 -13.29 23.08 -4.84
N LEU A 220 -12.35 23.38 -3.94
CA LEU A 220 -12.08 24.73 -3.45
C LEU A 220 -10.93 25.46 -4.14
N SER A 221 -9.91 24.74 -4.63
CA SER A 221 -8.77 25.34 -5.35
C SER A 221 -9.19 26.17 -6.57
N PRO A 222 -10.15 25.74 -7.41
CA PRO A 222 -10.56 26.52 -8.59
C PRO A 222 -11.19 27.88 -8.25
N LEU A 223 -11.71 28.05 -7.04
CA LEU A 223 -12.35 29.29 -6.60
C LEU A 223 -11.35 30.43 -6.39
N ASN A 224 -10.08 30.09 -6.15
CA ASN A 224 -8.99 31.02 -5.84
C ASN A 224 -9.36 32.10 -4.79
N HIS A 225 -10.14 31.72 -3.78
CA HIS A 225 -10.64 32.65 -2.77
C HIS A 225 -9.71 32.68 -1.54
N PRO A 226 -9.44 33.85 -0.92
CA PRO A 226 -8.52 33.95 0.21
C PRO A 226 -8.83 32.98 1.37
N VAL A 227 -10.09 32.95 1.82
CA VAL A 227 -10.57 32.06 2.89
C VAL A 227 -10.36 30.59 2.54
N THR A 228 -10.69 30.17 1.31
CA THR A 228 -10.61 28.76 0.91
C THR A 228 -9.17 28.33 0.72
N ASN A 229 -8.32 29.20 0.17
CA ASN A 229 -6.88 28.99 0.08
C ASN A 229 -6.24 28.84 1.47
N LYS A 230 -6.64 29.69 2.44
CA LYS A 230 -6.19 29.59 3.84
C LYS A 230 -6.66 28.28 4.47
N PHE A 231 -7.93 27.90 4.29
CA PHE A 231 -8.47 26.63 4.79
C PHE A 231 -7.75 25.40 4.20
N LEU A 232 -7.44 25.41 2.90
CA LEU A 232 -6.69 24.32 2.26
C LEU A 232 -5.26 24.23 2.79
N LYS A 233 -4.61 25.36 3.06
CA LYS A 233 -3.29 25.40 3.73
C LYS A 233 -3.39 24.81 5.14
N TRP A 234 -4.39 25.20 5.93
CA TRP A 234 -4.62 24.66 7.27
C TRP A 234 -4.83 23.14 7.24
N LYS A 235 -5.66 22.61 6.32
CA LYS A 235 -5.83 21.15 6.15
C LYS A 235 -4.52 20.44 5.79
N SER A 236 -3.65 21.08 5.01
CA SER A 236 -2.33 20.52 4.68
C SER A 236 -1.44 20.42 5.91
N LEU A 237 -1.44 21.44 6.79
CA LEU A 237 -0.73 21.40 8.07
C LEU A 237 -1.31 20.32 8.99
N GLY A 238 -2.63 20.22 9.10
CA GLY A 238 -3.29 19.17 9.88
C GLY A 238 -2.94 17.76 9.37
N LYS A 239 -2.86 17.56 8.05
CA LYS A 239 -2.40 16.28 7.46
C LYS A 239 -0.94 16.00 7.78
N THR A 240 -0.09 17.03 7.74
CA THR A 240 1.31 16.97 8.17
C THR A 240 1.44 16.39 9.57
N LEU A 241 0.77 17.02 10.53
CA LEU A 241 0.80 16.64 11.95
C LEU A 241 0.16 15.27 12.22
N SER A 242 -0.97 14.95 11.58
CA SER A 242 -1.73 13.73 11.89
C SER A 242 -1.31 12.49 11.11
N THR A 243 -0.71 12.67 9.93
CA THR A 243 -0.41 11.56 9.01
C THR A 243 1.10 11.38 8.81
N TYR A 244 1.84 12.46 8.53
CA TYR A 244 3.24 12.34 8.12
C TYR A 244 4.18 12.32 9.32
N ILE A 245 4.03 13.23 10.30
CA ILE A 245 4.88 13.21 11.50
C ILE A 245 4.82 11.85 12.22
N PRO A 246 3.63 11.26 12.51
CA PRO A 246 3.59 9.96 13.21
C PRO A 246 4.18 8.83 12.37
N ALA A 247 3.99 8.88 11.05
CA ALA A 247 4.63 7.95 10.13
C ALA A 247 6.15 8.09 10.17
N PHE A 248 6.67 9.32 10.22
CA PHE A 248 8.09 9.63 10.22
C PHE A 248 8.80 9.37 11.55
N ARG A 249 8.02 9.29 12.64
CA ARG A 249 8.51 8.83 13.94
C ARG A 249 8.58 7.30 14.06
N SER A 250 7.97 6.55 13.14
CA SER A 250 7.96 5.08 13.14
C SER A 250 9.23 4.49 12.50
N VAL A 251 10.40 4.91 12.99
CA VAL A 251 11.71 4.39 12.58
C VAL A 251 12.05 3.09 13.29
N ASP A 252 12.92 2.29 12.67
CA ASP A 252 13.55 1.14 13.28
C ASP A 252 14.72 1.54 14.20
N ALA A 253 15.44 0.56 14.75
CA ALA A 253 16.58 0.81 15.63
C ALA A 253 17.77 1.51 14.94
N SER A 254 17.82 1.51 13.60
CA SER A 254 18.83 2.23 12.81
C SER A 254 18.40 3.65 12.43
N GLY A 255 17.21 4.10 12.86
CA GLY A 255 16.65 5.40 12.50
C GLY A 255 16.00 5.42 11.12
N ARG A 256 15.70 4.25 10.53
CA ARG A 256 15.17 4.12 9.17
C ARG A 256 13.69 3.77 9.13
N ILE A 257 12.99 4.28 8.13
CA ILE A 257 11.60 3.94 7.82
C ILE A 257 11.54 2.99 6.64
N HIS A 258 10.79 1.91 6.83
CA HIS A 258 10.53 0.93 5.78
C HIS A 258 9.08 1.05 5.32
N THR A 259 8.89 1.48 4.07
CA THR A 259 7.61 1.38 3.37
C THR A 259 7.48 0.04 2.64
N VAL A 260 6.34 -0.19 2.01
CA VAL A 260 6.13 -1.28 1.05
C VAL A 260 5.60 -0.68 -0.24
N PHE A 261 5.95 -1.24 -1.39
CA PHE A 261 5.51 -0.80 -2.69
C PHE A 261 4.52 -1.79 -3.28
N GLY A 262 3.36 -1.29 -3.69
CA GLY A 262 2.38 -2.04 -4.46
C GLY A 262 2.29 -1.54 -5.89
N TYR A 263 2.10 -2.44 -6.84
CA TYR A 263 1.95 -2.09 -8.25
C TYR A 263 0.54 -1.52 -8.55
N THR A 264 0.45 -0.28 -9.06
CA THR A 264 -0.83 0.43 -9.31
C THR A 264 -1.40 0.20 -10.69
N ASN A 265 -2.69 0.49 -10.92
CA ASN A 265 -3.36 0.22 -12.21
C ASN A 265 -2.80 1.08 -13.34
N THR A 266 -1.97 2.07 -12.99
CA THR A 266 -1.29 2.96 -13.91
C THR A 266 0.13 2.52 -14.24
N GLY A 267 0.54 1.30 -13.90
CA GLY A 267 1.91 0.80 -14.19
C GLY A 267 3.01 1.39 -13.34
N ARG A 268 2.63 1.97 -12.19
CA ARG A 268 3.57 2.65 -11.31
C ARG A 268 3.62 1.94 -9.98
N TRP A 269 4.81 1.74 -9.45
CA TRP A 269 5.01 1.40 -8.06
C TRP A 269 4.42 2.50 -7.18
N LYS A 270 3.79 2.11 -6.08
CA LYS A 270 3.25 3.03 -5.09
C LYS A 270 3.62 2.60 -3.70
N SER A 271 4.32 3.48 -3.00
CA SER A 271 4.67 3.28 -1.59
C SER A 271 3.44 3.36 -0.69
N GLY A 272 3.47 2.59 0.38
CA GLY A 272 2.54 2.62 1.50
C GLY A 272 1.42 1.60 1.39
N ASP A 273 1.08 1.02 2.52
CA ASP A 273 -0.04 0.11 2.70
C ASP A 273 -0.75 0.43 4.02
N LYS A 274 -1.96 0.96 3.91
CA LYS A 274 -2.80 1.30 5.08
C LYS A 274 -3.10 0.09 5.95
N LYS A 275 -3.24 -1.11 5.37
CA LYS A 275 -3.52 -2.34 6.14
C LYS A 275 -2.31 -2.76 6.96
N GLN A 276 -1.11 -2.50 6.45
CA GLN A 276 0.15 -2.78 7.14
C GLN A 276 0.67 -1.59 7.97
N GLY A 277 -0.08 -0.49 8.03
CA GLY A 277 0.35 0.74 8.71
C GLY A 277 1.59 1.40 8.09
N LYS A 278 1.91 1.07 6.83
CA LYS A 278 3.09 1.57 6.13
C LYS A 278 2.80 2.90 5.44
N PRO A 279 3.64 3.94 5.60
CA PRO A 279 3.33 5.26 5.08
C PRO A 279 3.51 5.34 3.57
N ASN A 280 2.69 6.16 2.93
CA ASN A 280 2.84 6.47 1.52
C ASN A 280 3.80 7.66 1.35
N LEU A 281 5.03 7.35 0.98
CA LEU A 281 6.13 8.28 0.78
C LEU A 281 6.02 9.09 -0.51
N GLN A 282 5.31 8.61 -1.53
CA GLN A 282 5.05 9.39 -2.76
C GLN A 282 4.13 10.59 -2.52
N ASN A 283 3.35 10.53 -1.45
CA ASN A 283 2.41 11.58 -1.10
C ASN A 283 2.99 12.58 -0.11
N ILE A 284 4.28 12.59 0.19
CA ILE A 284 4.89 13.60 1.06
C ILE A 284 4.51 14.99 0.54
N THR A 285 4.03 15.85 1.45
CA THR A 285 3.58 17.18 1.06
C THR A 285 4.76 17.91 0.42
N ARG A 286 4.56 18.59 -0.72
CA ARG A 286 5.56 19.50 -1.32
C ARG A 286 5.84 20.74 -0.48
N ASP A 287 5.58 20.65 0.82
CA ASP A 287 5.94 21.68 1.76
C ASP A 287 7.46 21.68 1.84
N GLU A 288 8.09 22.79 1.48
CA GLU A 288 9.54 22.94 1.31
C GLU A 288 10.31 22.43 2.54
N ARG A 289 9.70 22.52 3.73
CA ARG A 289 10.24 22.05 5.01
C ARG A 289 10.49 20.54 5.10
N PHE A 290 9.91 19.74 4.20
CA PHE A 290 10.16 18.30 4.10
C PHE A 290 11.21 17.92 3.05
N GLN A 291 11.65 18.87 2.22
CA GLN A 291 12.67 18.59 1.20
C GLN A 291 14.06 18.46 1.82
N ASP A 292 14.30 19.14 2.94
CA ASP A 292 15.58 19.12 3.63
C ASP A 292 15.72 17.93 4.63
N LEU A 293 14.65 17.14 4.83
CA LEU A 293 14.66 15.94 5.70
C LEU A 293 15.31 14.72 5.02
N GLU A 294 15.47 14.75 3.69
CA GLU A 294 16.18 13.74 2.93
C GLU A 294 17.67 14.13 2.92
N ASP A 295 18.37 13.85 4.01
CA ASP A 295 19.78 14.19 4.11
C ASP A 295 20.58 13.38 3.07
N SER A 296 21.18 14.11 2.14
CA SER A 296 22.09 13.57 1.13
C SER A 296 23.46 13.38 1.77
N ASP A 297 23.66 12.29 2.53
CA ASP A 297 24.97 11.66 2.77
C ASP A 297 24.83 10.46 3.75
N ALA A 298 24.78 9.24 3.19
CA ALA A 298 25.26 7.97 3.77
C ALA A 298 25.13 6.81 2.75
#